data_AF-A0AAD8TFR6-F1
#
_entry.id   AF-A0AAD8TFR6-F1
#
_cell.length_a   1.000
_cell.length_b   1.000
_cell.length_c   1.000
_cell.angle_alpha   90.00
_cell.angle_beta   90.00
_cell.angle_gamma   90.00
#
_symmetry.space_group_name_H-M   'P 1'
#
loop_
_entity.id
_entity.type
_entity.pdbx_description
1 polymer ?
#
loop_
_entity_poly.entity_id
_entity_poly.type
_entity_poly.pdbx_seq_one_letter_code
_entity_poly.pdbx_strand_id
1 'polypeptide(L)'
;METADHLCKDCPFTSAIWTRIQQDYSVHPVQHGQTFSSTNAWWDEIIVGKSAENKRRLSGRLLYVLWNAWKERNRRIFTGRRLTFLEVASLAREDIAQRELAFAGNRQTIPAEPD
;
A
#
# COMPACT_ATOMS: atom_id res chain seq x y z
N MET A 1 13.52 -9.04 16.32
CA MET A 1 14.37 -7.97 15.74
C MET A 1 13.64 -7.44 14.53
N GLU A 2 13.54 -6.12 14.38
CA GLU A 2 12.70 -5.54 13.34
C GLU A 2 13.52 -5.22 12.09
N THR A 3 13.26 -5.95 11.01
CA THR A 3 13.88 -5.80 9.68
C THR A 3 12.88 -5.18 8.69
N ALA A 4 13.35 -4.81 7.49
CA ALA A 4 12.45 -4.38 6.42
C ALA A 4 11.41 -5.46 6.10
N ASP A 5 11.80 -6.73 6.03
CA ASP A 5 10.87 -7.85 5.82
C ASP A 5 9.85 -7.98 6.94
N HIS A 6 10.28 -7.84 8.21
CA HIS A 6 9.36 -7.84 9.34
C HIS A 6 8.36 -6.69 9.24
N LEU A 7 8.82 -5.45 9.01
CA LEU A 7 7.91 -4.31 8.95
C LEU A 7 6.96 -4.37 7.75
N CYS A 8 7.44 -4.82 6.59
CA CYS A 8 6.70 -4.74 5.32
C CYS A 8 5.75 -5.91 5.08
N LYS A 9 6.16 -7.15 5.42
CA LYS A 9 5.40 -8.36 5.10
C LYS A 9 5.10 -9.27 6.28
N ASP A 10 6.07 -9.51 7.17
CA ASP A 10 5.95 -10.57 8.17
C ASP A 10 5.25 -10.11 9.46
N CYS A 11 5.14 -8.81 9.69
CA CYS A 11 4.44 -8.26 10.84
C CYS A 11 2.92 -8.46 10.67
N PRO A 12 2.25 -9.21 11.57
CA PRO A 12 0.81 -9.45 11.48
C PRO A 12 -0.03 -8.15 11.48
N PHE A 13 0.49 -7.10 12.12
CA PHE A 13 -0.13 -5.78 12.12
C PHE A 13 -0.13 -5.15 10.73
N THR A 14 1.02 -5.16 10.04
CA THR A 14 1.12 -4.64 8.66
C THR A 14 0.29 -5.49 7.70
N SER A 15 0.32 -6.81 7.84
CA SER A 15 -0.49 -7.71 7.02
C SER A 15 -1.98 -7.39 7.16
N ALA A 16 -2.47 -7.17 8.38
CA ALA A 16 -3.87 -6.81 8.63
C ALA A 16 -4.28 -5.45 8.02
N ILE A 17 -3.38 -4.45 8.04
CA ILE A 17 -3.61 -3.17 7.35
C ILE A 17 -3.76 -3.41 5.85
N TRP A 18 -2.85 -4.20 5.26
CA TRP A 18 -2.86 -4.50 3.84
C TRP A 18 -4.12 -5.26 3.41
N THR A 19 -4.53 -6.29 4.17
CA THR A 19 -5.80 -7.01 3.92
C THR A 19 -6.97 -6.04 3.91
N ARG A 20 -7.02 -5.11 4.87
CA ARG A 20 -8.11 -4.14 4.95
C ARG A 20 -8.14 -3.23 3.73
N ILE A 21 -6.99 -2.72 3.30
CA ILE A 21 -6.88 -1.88 2.09
C ILE A 21 -7.26 -2.67 0.83
N GLN A 22 -6.88 -3.94 0.70
CA GLN A 22 -7.30 -4.76 -0.43
C GLN A 22 -8.82 -4.89 -0.53
N GLN A 23 -9.50 -5.08 0.61
CA GLN A 23 -10.96 -5.12 0.68
C GLN A 23 -11.59 -3.81 0.22
N ASP A 24 -11.05 -2.66 0.67
CA ASP A 24 -11.58 -1.34 0.33
C ASP A 24 -11.46 -1.00 -1.18
N TYR A 25 -10.50 -1.62 -1.89
CA TYR A 25 -10.23 -1.34 -3.31
C TYR A 25 -10.52 -2.51 -4.26
N SER A 26 -11.16 -3.58 -3.79
CA SER A 26 -11.46 -4.81 -4.56
C SER A 26 -10.24 -5.37 -5.32
N VAL A 27 -9.05 -5.24 -4.74
CA VAL A 27 -7.83 -5.83 -5.31
C VAL A 27 -7.81 -7.29 -4.92
N HIS A 28 -7.73 -8.20 -5.90
CA HIS A 28 -7.64 -9.64 -5.61
C HIS A 28 -6.55 -9.90 -4.56
N PRO A 29 -6.88 -10.65 -3.49
CA PRO A 29 -5.95 -10.83 -2.41
C PRO A 29 -4.72 -11.57 -2.91
N VAL A 30 -3.56 -10.97 -2.66
CA VAL A 30 -2.29 -11.70 -2.64
C VAL A 30 -2.48 -12.78 -1.57
N GLN A 31 -2.42 -14.05 -1.95
CA GLN A 31 -2.81 -15.14 -1.07
C GLN A 31 -2.10 -15.03 0.29
N HIS A 32 -2.87 -14.80 1.35
CA HIS A 32 -2.38 -14.85 2.71
C HIS A 32 -1.91 -16.27 3.01
N GLY A 33 -0.63 -16.43 3.36
CA GLY A 33 -0.01 -17.73 3.65
C GLY A 33 1.21 -18.07 2.81
N GLN A 34 1.52 -17.28 1.77
CA GLN A 34 2.81 -17.43 1.06
C GLN A 34 3.93 -16.81 1.89
N THR A 35 4.87 -17.65 2.32
CA THR A 35 6.15 -17.21 2.88
C THR A 35 7.02 -16.72 1.73
N PHE A 36 7.06 -15.40 1.54
CA PHE A 36 7.98 -14.80 0.57
C PHE A 36 9.39 -14.76 1.14
N SER A 37 10.38 -15.11 0.30
CA SER A 37 11.80 -15.09 0.66
C SER A 37 12.34 -13.68 0.94
N SER A 38 11.69 -12.64 0.41
CA SER A 38 12.06 -11.24 0.63
C SER A 38 10.90 -10.29 0.31
N THR A 39 11.01 -9.03 0.77
CA THR A 39 10.14 -7.93 0.36
C THR A 39 10.09 -7.74 -1.16
N ASN A 40 11.20 -7.95 -1.87
CA ASN A 40 11.24 -7.84 -3.33
C ASN A 40 10.43 -8.95 -4.02
N ALA A 41 10.59 -10.21 -3.58
CA ALA A 41 9.83 -11.33 -4.14
C ALA A 41 8.31 -11.17 -3.91
N TRP A 42 7.93 -10.67 -2.73
CA TRP A 42 6.55 -10.30 -2.43
C TRP A 42 6.04 -9.17 -3.33
N TRP A 43 6.85 -8.13 -3.51
CA TRP A 43 6.51 -6.99 -4.35
C TRP A 43 6.30 -7.41 -5.81
N ASP A 44 7.22 -8.20 -6.36
CA ASP A 44 7.16 -8.70 -7.73
C ASP A 44 5.88 -9.50 -7.98
N GLU A 45 5.46 -10.37 -7.06
CA GLU A 45 4.22 -11.11 -7.25
C GLU A 45 2.98 -10.20 -7.29
N ILE A 46 3.04 -9.05 -6.61
CA ILE A 46 1.93 -8.09 -6.63
C ILE A 46 1.89 -7.31 -7.94
N ILE A 47 3.02 -7.09 -8.62
CA ILE A 47 3.08 -6.16 -9.74
C ILE A 47 3.37 -6.82 -11.10
N VAL A 48 4.04 -7.96 -11.14
CA VAL A 48 4.40 -8.68 -12.37
C VAL A 48 3.12 -9.13 -13.09
N GLY A 49 3.16 -9.12 -14.43
CA GLY A 49 2.00 -9.45 -15.26
C GLY A 49 0.89 -8.39 -15.34
N LYS A 50 0.95 -7.30 -14.56
CA LYS A 50 -0.05 -6.21 -14.61
C LYS A 50 0.34 -5.13 -15.62
N SER A 51 -0.66 -4.41 -16.15
CA SER A 51 -0.43 -3.24 -17.01
C SER A 51 0.38 -2.16 -16.29
N ALA A 52 1.10 -1.30 -17.04
CA ALA A 52 1.90 -0.23 -16.45
C ALA A 52 1.07 0.70 -15.53
N GLU A 53 -0.18 1.00 -15.92
CA GLU A 53 -1.08 1.78 -15.08
C GLU A 53 -1.42 1.05 -13.77
N ASN A 54 -1.77 -0.23 -13.83
CA ASN A 54 -2.11 -1.01 -12.64
C ASN A 54 -0.91 -1.21 -11.72
N LYS A 55 0.29 -1.45 -12.28
CA LYS A 55 1.56 -1.47 -11.53
C LYS A 55 1.73 -0.17 -10.76
N ARG A 56 1.65 0.99 -11.44
CA ARG A 56 1.80 2.31 -10.82
C ARG A 56 0.75 2.56 -9.72
N ARG A 57 -0.50 2.18 -9.94
CA ARG A 57 -1.58 2.34 -8.95
C ARG A 57 -1.34 1.46 -7.71
N LEU A 58 -1.04 0.18 -7.91
CA LEU A 58 -0.80 -0.76 -6.81
C LEU A 58 0.47 -0.42 -6.02
N SER A 59 1.58 -0.13 -6.70
CA SER A 59 2.81 0.33 -6.06
C SER A 59 2.59 1.58 -5.23
N GLY A 60 1.80 2.54 -5.74
CA GLY A 60 1.41 3.72 -4.97
C GLY A 60 0.69 3.34 -3.68
N ARG A 61 -0.36 2.51 -3.76
CA ARG A 61 -1.12 2.06 -2.59
C ARG A 61 -0.25 1.33 -1.56
N LEU A 62 0.61 0.43 -2.03
CA LEU A 62 1.57 -0.28 -1.18
C LEU A 62 2.50 0.67 -0.42
N LEU A 63 3.08 1.66 -1.12
CA LEU A 63 3.96 2.65 -0.48
C LEU A 63 3.26 3.40 0.64
N TYR A 64 2.00 3.81 0.44
CA TYR A 64 1.25 4.52 1.48
C TYR A 64 0.88 3.63 2.67
N VAL A 65 0.65 2.33 2.45
CA VAL A 65 0.45 1.37 3.54
C VAL A 65 1.74 1.17 4.35
N LEU A 66 2.86 0.92 3.69
CA LEU A 66 4.17 0.77 4.34
C LEU A 66 4.57 2.04 5.09
N TRP A 67 4.32 3.20 4.50
CA TRP A 67 4.55 4.50 5.13
C TRP A 67 3.73 4.66 6.41
N ASN A 68 2.44 4.33 6.39
CA ASN A 68 1.59 4.44 7.57
C ASN A 68 1.93 3.41 8.66
N ALA A 69 2.34 2.19 8.28
CA ALA A 69 2.86 1.20 9.22
C ALA A 69 4.14 1.70 9.91
N TRP A 70 5.07 2.29 9.14
CA TRP A 70 6.28 2.89 9.68
C TRP A 70 5.98 4.09 10.61
N LYS A 71 5.05 4.99 10.21
CA LYS A 71 4.59 6.09 11.07
C LYS A 71 4.01 5.58 12.39
N GLU A 72 3.22 4.51 12.36
CA GLU A 72 2.65 3.90 13.58
C GLU A 72 3.74 3.31 14.47
N ARG A 73 4.71 2.59 13.92
CA ARG A 73 5.86 2.08 14.70
C ARG A 73 6.58 3.23 15.42
N ASN A 74 6.87 4.32 14.69
CA ASN A 74 7.50 5.50 15.29
C ASN A 74 6.62 6.13 16.38
N ARG A 75 5.31 6.22 16.16
CA ARG A 75 4.35 6.70 17.16
C ARG A 75 4.46 5.90 18.46
N ARG A 76 4.52 4.57 18.36
CA ARG A 76 4.64 3.69 19.53
C ARG A 76 5.93 3.91 20.29
N ILE A 77 7.04 4.10 19.58
CA ILE A 77 8.37 4.27 20.17
C ILE A 77 8.49 5.66 20.83
N PHE A 78 8.16 6.73 20.10
CA PHE A 78 8.46 8.09 20.54
C PHE A 78 7.37 8.71 21.41
N THR A 79 6.11 8.26 21.29
CA THR A 79 4.98 8.85 22.02
C THR A 79 4.30 7.89 22.99
N GLY A 80 4.63 6.59 22.93
CA GLY A 80 3.96 5.55 23.71
C GLY A 80 2.50 5.29 23.30
N ARG A 81 1.96 6.01 22.31
CA ARG A 81 0.58 5.86 21.83
C ARG A 81 0.48 4.74 20.80
N ARG A 82 -0.64 4.04 20.80
CA ARG A 82 -0.93 2.91 19.90
C ARG A 82 -2.26 3.16 19.21
N LEU A 83 -2.25 3.00 17.90
CA LEU A 83 -3.46 2.85 17.11
C LEU A 83 -3.72 1.37 16.81
N THR A 84 -4.97 1.03 16.63
CA THR A 84 -5.40 -0.25 16.05
C THR A 84 -4.99 -0.33 14.58
N PHE A 85 -4.91 -1.55 14.02
CA PHE A 85 -4.62 -1.73 12.60
C PHE A 85 -5.71 -1.07 11.72
N LEU A 86 -6.96 -1.01 12.19
CA LEU A 86 -8.07 -0.36 11.49
C LEU A 86 -7.89 1.16 11.42
N GLU A 87 -7.47 1.80 12.50
CA GLU A 87 -7.19 3.24 12.51
C GLU A 87 -6.03 3.58 11.58
N VAL A 88 -4.96 2.78 11.59
CA VAL A 88 -3.83 2.96 10.66
C VAL A 88 -4.25 2.70 9.21
N ALA A 89 -5.10 1.69 8.96
CA ALA A 89 -5.67 1.46 7.64
C ALA A 89 -6.53 2.64 7.17
N SER A 90 -7.31 3.24 8.06
CA SER A 90 -8.08 4.45 7.75
C SER A 90 -7.19 5.60 7.33
N LEU A 91 -6.09 5.85 8.06
CA LEU A 91 -5.10 6.87 7.70
C LEU A 91 -4.43 6.57 6.35
N ALA A 92 -4.06 5.32 6.11
CA ALA A 92 -3.47 4.91 4.83
C ALA A 92 -4.46 5.11 3.67
N ARG A 93 -5.73 4.78 3.87
CA ARG A 93 -6.79 4.95 2.86
C ARG A 93 -7.01 6.44 2.54
N GLU A 94 -6.99 7.30 3.55
CA GLU A 94 -7.10 8.75 3.36
C GLU A 94 -5.91 9.30 2.56
N ASP A 95 -4.67 8.93 2.92
CA ASP A 95 -3.48 9.33 2.17
C ASP A 95 -3.53 8.84 0.70
N ILE A 96 -4.01 7.61 0.46
CA ILE A 96 -4.20 7.06 -0.90
C ILE A 96 -5.26 7.85 -1.66
N ALA A 97 -6.39 8.17 -1.04
CA ALA A 97 -7.47 8.93 -1.68
C ALA A 97 -6.99 10.35 -2.06
N GLN A 98 -6.26 11.02 -1.17
CA GLN A 98 -5.65 12.32 -1.45
C GLN A 98 -4.70 12.26 -2.64
N ARG A 99 -3.84 11.23 -2.71
CA ARG A 99 -2.99 10.99 -3.88
C ARG A 99 -3.82 10.80 -5.14
N GLU A 100 -4.83 9.93 -5.12
CA GLU A 100 -5.66 9.68 -6.29
C GLU A 100 -6.34 10.96 -6.80
N LEU A 101 -6.84 11.81 -5.91
CA LEU A 101 -7.41 13.12 -6.25
C LEU A 101 -6.38 14.07 -6.88
N ALA A 102 -5.19 14.19 -6.28
CA ALA A 102 -4.12 15.05 -6.79
C ALA A 102 -3.64 14.66 -8.19
N PHE A 103 -3.62 13.35 -8.51
CA PHE A 103 -3.19 12.84 -9.81
C PHE A 103 -4.34 12.60 -10.80
N ALA A 104 -5.60 12.78 -10.41
CA ALA A 104 -6.75 12.67 -11.30
C ALA A 104 -6.80 13.80 -12.34
N GLY A 105 -6.34 15.01 -11.98
CA GLY A 105 -6.32 16.19 -12.85
C GLY A 105 -5.33 16.12 -14.03
N ASN A 106 -4.27 15.32 -13.93
CA ASN A 106 -3.24 15.20 -14.98
C ASN A 106 -3.63 14.25 -16.14
N ARG A 107 -4.89 13.81 -16.19
CA ARG A 107 -5.38 12.83 -17.17
C ARG A 107 -6.20 13.43 -18.31
N GLN A 108 -6.31 14.76 -18.42
CA GLN A 108 -6.86 15.41 -19.61
C GLN A 108 -5.88 15.25 -20.78
N THR A 109 -6.13 14.21 -21.57
CA THR A 109 -5.58 14.02 -22.91
C THR A 109 -5.93 15.23 -23.76
N ILE A 110 -4.90 15.90 -24.29
CA ILE A 110 -5.02 16.85 -25.40
C ILE A 110 -5.81 16.13 -26.51
N PRO A 111 -6.94 16.68 -27.01
CA PRO A 111 -7.65 16.09 -28.13
C PRO A 111 -6.70 16.01 -29.33
N ALA A 112 -6.62 14.85 -29.97
CA ALA A 112 -5.90 14.73 -31.24
C ALA A 112 -6.58 15.68 -32.25
N GLU A 113 -5.78 16.60 -32.80
CA GLU A 113 -6.17 17.50 -33.86
C GLU A 113 -6.47 16.67 -35.12
N PRO A 114 -7.61 16.87 -35.81
CA PRO A 114 -7.93 16.13 -37.02
C PRO A 114 -7.09 16.64 -38.19
N ASP A 115 -6.61 15.70 -39.02
CA ASP A 115 -5.84 15.91 -40.25
C ASP A 115 -6.53 16.83 -41.27
#